data_AF-A0A0B8QG91-F1
#
_entry.id   AF-A0A0B8QG91-F1
#
_cell.length_a   1.000
_cell.length_b   1.000
_cell.length_c   1.000
_cell.angle_alpha   90.00
_cell.angle_beta   90.00
_cell.angle_gamma   90.00
#
_symmetry.space_group_name_H-M   'P 1'
#
loop_
_entity.id
_entity.type
_entity.pdbx_description
1 polymer ?
#
loop_
_entity_poly.entity_id
_entity_poly.type
_entity_poly.pdbx_seq_one_letter_code
_entity_poly.pdbx_strand_id
1 'polypeptide(L)'
;MNSQLSRLEKSIGYKFENLAHLQLALTHRSANSKHNERLEFLGDSILSFVITDDLYHRFPQVNEGDMSRMRATLVRGKTLAELAREFELGDYLKLGPGELKSGGFRRESILADAVEDHRCGLPRQ
;
A
#
# COMPACT_ATOMS: atom_id res chain seq x y z
N MET A 1 -22.87 -0.16 -8.33
CA MET A 1 -21.65 -0.55 -7.56
C MET A 1 -20.52 -0.71 -8.56
N ASN A 2 -19.40 0.00 -8.38
CA ASN A 2 -18.26 -0.07 -9.30
C ASN A 2 -17.67 -1.50 -9.26
N SER A 3 -17.95 -2.28 -10.30
CA SER A 3 -17.54 -3.70 -10.43
C SER A 3 -16.03 -3.90 -10.26
N GLN A 4 -15.23 -2.90 -10.65
CA GLN A 4 -13.79 -2.89 -10.49
C GLN A 4 -13.35 -2.82 -9.01
N LEU A 5 -13.96 -1.94 -8.20
CA LEU A 5 -13.60 -1.83 -6.78
C LEU A 5 -13.96 -3.10 -5.99
N SER A 6 -15.07 -3.76 -6.34
CA SER A 6 -15.43 -5.04 -5.73
C SER A 6 -14.48 -6.17 -6.10
N ARG A 7 -13.90 -6.16 -7.32
CA ARG A 7 -12.85 -7.11 -7.72
C ARG A 7 -11.58 -6.86 -6.91
N LEU A 8 -11.21 -5.60 -6.72
CA LEU A 8 -10.09 -5.23 -5.86
C LEU A 8 -10.34 -5.73 -4.43
N GLU A 9 -11.47 -5.39 -3.80
CA GLU A 9 -11.81 -5.85 -2.43
C GLU A 9 -11.68 -7.37 -2.24
N LYS A 10 -12.06 -8.15 -3.26
CA LYS A 10 -11.86 -9.61 -3.26
C LYS A 10 -10.40 -10.01 -3.41
N SER A 11 -9.65 -9.35 -4.29
CA SER A 11 -8.21 -9.59 -4.51
C SER A 11 -7.41 -9.37 -3.24
N ILE A 12 -7.67 -8.27 -2.53
CA ILE A 12 -6.99 -7.95 -1.27
C ILE A 12 -7.61 -8.63 -0.04
N GLY A 13 -8.73 -9.35 -0.21
CA GLY A 13 -9.41 -10.06 0.88
C GLY A 13 -10.00 -9.14 1.95
N TYR A 14 -10.17 -7.85 1.65
CA TYR A 14 -10.65 -6.84 2.59
C TYR A 14 -11.80 -6.03 2.00
N LYS A 15 -12.90 -5.91 2.75
CA LYS A 15 -14.07 -5.14 2.36
C LYS A 15 -14.09 -3.82 3.12
N PHE A 16 -14.08 -2.70 2.39
CA PHE A 16 -14.08 -1.39 3.00
C PHE A 16 -15.49 -1.02 3.47
N GLU A 17 -15.61 -0.56 4.72
CA GLU A 17 -16.87 0.00 5.22
C GLU A 17 -17.24 1.30 4.50
N ASN A 18 -16.23 2.08 4.12
CA ASN A 18 -16.39 3.33 3.39
C ASN A 18 -15.61 3.31 2.07
N LEU A 19 -16.34 3.14 0.96
CA LEU A 19 -15.77 3.16 -0.39
C LEU A 19 -15.07 4.48 -0.74
N ALA A 20 -15.41 5.60 -0.08
CA ALA A 20 -14.71 6.86 -0.29
C ALA A 20 -13.26 6.80 0.20
N HIS A 21 -12.96 6.01 1.25
CA HIS A 21 -11.59 5.77 1.69
C HIS A 21 -10.80 4.97 0.66
N LEU A 22 -11.39 3.89 0.13
CA LEU A 22 -10.76 3.13 -0.96
C LEU A 22 -10.50 4.01 -2.20
N GLN A 23 -11.44 4.89 -2.55
CA GLN A 23 -11.25 5.81 -3.66
C GLN A 23 -10.15 6.84 -3.40
N LEU A 24 -10.05 7.36 -2.17
CA LEU A 24 -8.97 8.28 -1.78
C LEU A 24 -7.62 7.55 -1.81
N ALA A 25 -7.60 6.29 -1.34
CA ALA A 25 -6.40 5.48 -1.28
C ALA A 25 -5.78 5.21 -2.66
N LEU A 26 -6.65 5.07 -3.66
CA LEU A 26 -6.27 4.87 -5.05
C LEU A 26 -5.99 6.19 -5.81
N THR A 27 -6.05 7.35 -5.15
CA THR A 27 -5.89 8.67 -5.79
C THR A 27 -4.51 9.24 -5.54
N HIS A 28 -3.66 9.19 -6.57
CA HIS A 28 -2.33 9.78 -6.52
C HIS A 28 -2.38 11.31 -6.56
N ARG A 29 -1.38 11.96 -5.94
CA ARG A 29 -1.22 13.43 -5.89
C ARG A 29 -1.27 14.12 -7.26
N SER A 30 -0.86 13.44 -8.33
CA SER A 30 -0.92 14.00 -9.69
C SER A 30 -2.33 14.07 -10.27
N ALA A 31 -3.29 13.36 -9.69
CA ALA A 31 -4.67 13.28 -10.17
C ALA A 31 -5.60 14.30 -9.49
N ASN A 32 -5.38 14.61 -8.21
CA ASN A 32 -6.28 15.46 -7.44
C ASN A 32 -5.56 16.10 -6.24
N SER A 33 -6.03 17.27 -5.79
CA SER A 33 -5.55 17.90 -4.55
C SER A 33 -6.00 17.16 -3.28
N LYS A 34 -7.05 16.34 -3.36
CA LYS A 34 -7.39 15.33 -2.35
C LYS A 34 -6.81 13.98 -2.79
N HIS A 35 -5.70 13.59 -2.18
CA HIS A 35 -4.91 12.42 -2.57
C HIS A 35 -4.48 11.58 -1.36
N ASN A 36 -3.79 10.47 -1.64
CA ASN A 36 -3.41 9.43 -0.71
C ASN A 36 -2.25 9.72 0.26
N GLU A 37 -1.38 10.71 0.03
CA GLU A 37 -0.17 10.95 0.86
C GLU A 37 -0.37 10.86 2.39
N ARG A 38 -1.51 11.32 2.93
CA ARG A 38 -1.79 11.23 4.38
C ARG A 38 -2.09 9.81 4.85
N LEU A 39 -2.74 9.02 4.00
CA LEU A 39 -3.04 7.62 4.28
C LEU A 39 -1.79 6.75 4.06
N GLU A 40 -0.98 7.06 3.05
CA GLU A 40 0.36 6.48 2.85
C GLU A 40 1.22 6.64 4.11
N PHE A 41 1.34 7.86 4.64
CA PHE A 41 2.09 8.13 5.88
C PHE A 41 1.63 7.28 7.08
N LEU A 42 0.32 7.12 7.24
CA LEU A 42 -0.24 6.28 8.29
C LEU A 42 -0.01 4.78 8.01
N GLY A 43 -0.16 4.38 6.75
CA GLY A 43 0.02 3.02 6.25
C GLY A 43 1.44 2.51 6.46
N ASP A 44 2.45 3.31 6.14
CA ASP A 44 3.87 3.00 6.37
C ASP A 44 4.15 2.74 7.85
N SER A 45 3.63 3.58 8.74
CA SER A 45 3.80 3.41 10.18
C SER A 45 3.17 2.11 10.69
N ILE A 46 1.97 1.76 10.22
CA ILE A 46 1.28 0.51 10.57
C ILE A 46 2.01 -0.70 10.01
N LEU A 47 2.41 -0.65 8.74
CA LEU A 47 3.12 -1.73 8.06
C LEU A 47 4.47 -2.00 8.74
N SER A 48 5.22 -0.93 9.04
CA SER A 48 6.48 -0.99 9.78
C SER A 48 6.28 -1.63 11.16
N PHE A 49 5.23 -1.26 11.89
CA PHE A 49 4.91 -1.87 13.18
C PHE A 49 4.62 -3.38 13.04
N VAL A 50 3.73 -3.77 12.13
CA VAL A 50 3.35 -5.19 11.93
C VAL A 50 4.56 -6.04 11.55
N ILE A 51 5.44 -5.53 10.68
CA ILE A 51 6.67 -6.25 10.30
C ILE A 51 7.63 -6.33 11.49
N THR A 52 7.81 -5.24 12.25
CA THR A 52 8.65 -5.26 13.44
C THR A 52 8.13 -6.25 14.48
N ASP A 53 6.83 -6.30 14.72
CA ASP A 53 6.20 -7.22 15.66
C ASP A 53 6.38 -8.69 15.23
N ASP A 54 6.16 -9.02 13.94
CA ASP A 54 6.39 -10.37 13.42
C ASP A 54 7.87 -10.78 13.53
N LEU A 55 8.80 -9.89 13.16
CA LEU A 55 10.23 -10.15 13.26
C LEU A 55 10.67 -10.38 14.71
N TYR A 56 10.18 -9.57 15.66
CA TYR A 56 10.50 -9.70 17.07
C TYR A 56 10.11 -11.07 17.63
N HIS A 57 8.90 -11.55 17.29
CA HIS A 57 8.40 -12.84 17.76
C HIS A 57 9.00 -14.04 17.02
N ARG A 58 9.26 -13.93 15.71
CA ARG A 58 9.86 -15.03 14.91
C ARG A 58 11.35 -15.22 15.16
N PHE A 59 12.08 -14.15 15.47
CA PHE A 59 13.54 -14.17 15.56
C PHE A 59 14.04 -13.70 16.94
N PRO A 60 13.70 -14.40 18.04
CA PRO A 60 14.00 -13.96 19.41
C PRO A 60 15.49 -13.89 19.76
N GLN A 61 16.36 -14.49 18.92
CA GLN A 61 17.82 -14.52 19.13
C GLN A 61 18.57 -13.52 18.23
N VAL A 62 17.86 -12.79 17.37
CA VAL A 62 18.45 -11.80 16.46
C VAL A 62 18.55 -10.46 17.19
N ASN A 63 19.67 -9.76 17.00
CA ASN A 63 19.88 -8.45 17.60
C ASN A 63 19.07 -7.36 16.89
N GLU A 64 18.93 -6.21 17.55
CA GLU A 64 18.16 -5.07 17.02
C GLU A 64 18.66 -4.58 15.65
N GLY A 65 19.97 -4.49 15.43
CA GLY A 65 20.54 -4.03 14.17
C GLY A 65 20.20 -4.93 12.97
N ASP A 66 20.22 -6.25 13.19
CA ASP A 66 19.83 -7.24 12.18
C ASP A 66 18.32 -7.24 11.93
N MET A 67 17.49 -7.14 12.97
CA MET A 67 16.04 -6.97 12.82
C MET A 67 15.69 -5.68 12.06
N SER A 68 16.38 -4.58 12.35
CA SER A 68 16.23 -3.30 11.64
C SER A 68 16.59 -3.42 10.15
N ARG A 69 17.64 -4.19 9.81
CA ARG A 69 17.99 -4.51 8.40
C ARG A 69 16.96 -5.39 7.70
N MET A 70 16.45 -6.41 8.39
CA MET A 70 15.40 -7.29 7.87
C MET A 70 14.12 -6.50 7.60
N ARG A 71 13.68 -5.69 8.57
CA ARG A 71 12.54 -4.76 8.40
C ARG A 71 12.76 -3.88 7.18
N ALA A 72 13.88 -3.17 7.10
CA ALA A 72 14.18 -2.29 5.98
C ALA A 72 14.18 -3.00 4.62
N THR A 73 14.41 -4.32 4.58
CA THR A 73 14.32 -5.10 3.34
C THR A 73 12.88 -5.49 3.01
N LEU A 74 12.05 -5.75 4.01
CA LEU A 74 10.64 -6.09 3.85
C LEU A 74 9.76 -4.88 3.52
N VAL A 75 10.02 -3.72 4.13
CA VAL A 75 9.32 -2.45 3.83
C VAL A 75 9.93 -1.68 2.64
N ARG A 76 10.84 -2.30 1.88
CA ARG A 76 11.40 -1.65 0.68
C ARG A 76 10.32 -1.54 -0.39
N GLY A 77 10.28 -0.37 -1.04
CA GLY A 77 9.36 -0.10 -2.15
C GLY A 77 9.40 -1.16 -3.26
N LYS A 78 10.52 -1.87 -3.47
CA LYS A 78 10.57 -3.00 -4.42
C LYS A 78 9.69 -4.18 -4.02
N THR A 79 9.77 -4.63 -2.76
CA THR A 79 8.96 -5.73 -2.23
C THR A 79 7.47 -5.37 -2.24
N LEU A 80 7.16 -4.11 -1.88
CA LEU A 80 5.80 -3.60 -1.91
C LEU A 80 5.27 -3.43 -3.34
N ALA A 81 6.10 -2.99 -4.28
CA ALA A 81 5.73 -2.94 -5.69
C ALA A 81 5.48 -4.33 -6.29
N GLU A 82 6.21 -5.37 -5.85
CA GLU A 82 5.96 -6.75 -6.25
C GLU A 82 4.59 -7.23 -5.75
N LEU A 83 4.26 -6.99 -4.47
CA LEU A 83 2.92 -7.24 -3.92
C LEU A 83 1.84 -6.47 -4.69
N ALA A 84 2.08 -5.20 -5.01
CA ALA A 84 1.13 -4.39 -5.77
C ALA A 84 0.84 -4.96 -7.16
N ARG A 85 1.85 -5.55 -7.82
CA ARG A 85 1.70 -6.22 -9.11
C ARG A 85 0.89 -7.51 -8.97
N GLU A 86 1.09 -8.29 -7.90
CA GLU A 86 0.27 -9.48 -7.63
C GLU A 86 -1.22 -9.14 -7.45
N PHE A 87 -1.52 -8.02 -6.78
CA PHE A 87 -2.89 -7.55 -6.59
C PHE A 87 -3.47 -6.78 -7.79
N GLU A 88 -2.72 -6.64 -8.89
CA GLU A 88 -3.09 -5.84 -10.07
C GLU A 88 -3.43 -4.38 -9.70
N LEU A 89 -2.83 -3.82 -8.63
CA LEU A 89 -3.21 -2.50 -8.09
C LEU A 89 -3.04 -1.36 -9.10
N GLY A 90 -2.07 -1.49 -10.01
CA GLY A 90 -1.81 -0.51 -11.07
C GLY A 90 -3.03 -0.20 -11.94
N ASP A 91 -3.92 -1.18 -12.15
CA ASP A 91 -5.11 -1.02 -12.98
C ASP A 91 -6.24 -0.24 -12.29
N TYR A 92 -6.15 -0.09 -10.96
CA TYR A 92 -7.14 0.61 -10.14
C TYR A 92 -6.69 2.03 -9.75
N LEU A 93 -5.42 2.39 -10.03
CA LEU A 93 -4.87 3.69 -9.66
C LEU A 93 -5.45 4.83 -10.51
N LYS A 94 -5.84 5.90 -9.82
CA LYS A 94 -6.21 7.17 -10.44
C LYS A 94 -4.98 8.06 -10.51
N LEU A 95 -4.46 8.20 -11.71
CA LEU A 95 -3.28 8.98 -12.03
C LEU A 95 -3.64 10.18 -12.90
N GLY A 96 -2.90 11.28 -12.74
CA GLY A 96 -3.04 12.45 -13.62
C GLY A 96 -2.64 12.14 -15.07
N PRO A 97 -3.13 12.90 -16.06
CA PRO A 97 -2.90 12.61 -17.48
C PRO A 97 -1.41 12.63 -17.89
N GLY A 98 -0.58 13.44 -17.24
CA GLY A 98 0.88 13.43 -17.46
C GLY A 98 1.54 12.15 -16.91
N GLU A 99 1.06 11.66 -15.78
CA GLU A 99 1.59 10.48 -15.10
C GLU A 99 1.14 9.17 -15.77
N LEU A 100 -0.09 9.15 -16.30
CA LEU A 100 -0.56 8.05 -17.14
C LEU A 100 0.28 7.92 -18.42
N LYS A 101 0.56 9.04 -19.09
CA LYS A 101 1.35 9.07 -20.33
C LYS A 101 2.80 8.60 -20.13
N SER A 102 3.38 8.83 -18.95
CA SER A 102 4.73 8.37 -18.61
C SER A 102 4.77 6.94 -18.06
N GLY A 103 3.63 6.24 -18.00
CA GLY A 103 3.56 4.86 -17.51
C GLY A 103 3.61 4.74 -15.98
N GLY A 104 3.20 5.77 -15.24
CA GLY A 104 3.25 5.80 -13.78
C GLY A 104 2.55 4.63 -13.08
N PHE A 105 1.53 4.04 -13.69
CA PHE A 105 0.82 2.86 -13.17
C PHE A 105 1.68 1.59 -13.09
N ARG A 106 2.89 1.60 -13.69
CA ARG A 106 3.88 0.51 -13.60
C ARG A 106 5.09 0.88 -12.74
N ARG A 107 5.16 2.11 -12.25
CA ARG A 107 6.33 2.62 -11.53
C ARG A 107 6.37 2.03 -10.13
N GLU A 108 7.55 1.57 -9.71
CA GLU A 108 7.71 0.88 -8.43
C GLU A 108 7.34 1.74 -7.24
N SER A 109 7.70 3.02 -7.23
CA SER A 109 7.32 3.93 -6.15
C SER A 109 5.80 4.04 -6.03
N ILE A 110 5.10 4.37 -7.12
CA ILE A 110 3.64 4.56 -7.13
C ILE A 110 2.90 3.27 -6.72
N LEU A 111 3.42 2.12 -7.14
CA LEU A 111 2.85 0.82 -6.79
C LEU A 111 3.07 0.48 -5.31
N ALA A 112 4.24 0.79 -4.75
CA ALA A 112 4.53 0.61 -3.34
C ALA A 112 3.60 1.48 -2.47
N ASP A 113 3.48 2.77 -2.80
CA ASP A 113 2.64 3.73 -2.08
C ASP A 113 1.18 3.24 -2.01
N ALA A 114 0.70 2.62 -3.09
CA ALA A 114 -0.66 2.07 -3.17
C ALA A 114 -0.91 0.89 -2.21
N VAL A 115 0.11 0.08 -1.92
CA VAL A 115 0.02 -1.06 -0.99
C VAL A 115 0.00 -0.59 0.46
N GLU A 116 0.81 0.42 0.77
CA GLU A 116 0.87 1.00 2.12
C GLU A 116 -0.46 1.62 2.52
N ASP A 117 -1.09 2.35 1.60
CA ASP A 117 -2.39 2.99 1.83
C ASP A 117 -3.52 1.98 2.09
N HIS A 118 -3.54 0.89 1.32
CA HIS A 118 -4.60 -0.13 1.42
C HIS A 118 -4.79 -0.67 2.86
N ARG A 119 -3.73 -0.72 3.68
CA ARG A 119 -3.80 -1.22 5.07
C ARG A 119 -4.50 -0.29 6.06
N CYS A 120 -4.70 0.99 5.73
CA CYS A 120 -5.44 1.93 6.60
C CYS A 120 -6.94 1.61 6.72
N GLY A 121 -7.46 0.68 5.92
CA GLY A 121 -8.84 0.26 5.98
C GLY A 121 -9.19 -0.63 7.16
N LEU A 122 -8.24 -1.34 7.78
CA LEU A 122 -8.52 -2.38 8.78
C LEU A 122 -9.25 -1.80 10.01
N PRO A 123 -10.27 -2.50 10.54
CA PRO A 123 -10.90 -2.09 11.79
C PRO A 123 -9.83 -2.08 12.89
N ARG A 124 -9.69 -0.93 13.55
CA ARG A 124 -9.00 -0.87 14.85
C ARG A 124 -9.76 -1.82 15.77
N GLN A 125 -9.12 -2.91 16.17
CA GLN A 125 -9.51 -3.60 17.40
C GLN A 125 -9.16 -2.71 18.59
#